data_AF-A0A7S3GDM3-F1
#
_entry.id   AF-A0A7S3GDM3-F1
#
_cell.length_a   1.000
_cell.length_b   1.000
_cell.length_c   1.000
_cell.angle_alpha   90.00
_cell.angle_beta   90.00
_cell.angle_gamma   90.00
#
_symmetry.space_group_name_H-M   'P 1'
#
loop_
_entity.id
_entity.type
_entity.pdbx_description
1 polymer ?
#
loop_
_entity_poly.entity_id
_entity_poly.type
_entity_poly.pdbx_seq_one_letter_code
_entity_poly.pdbx_strand_id
1 'polypeptide(L)'
;ARVTGVPITFVLARGQQIKVVSQLLRRAREKNLLLPTITKKGQIQDEQSYEGAIVIEPKRGFYNEPIATLDFASLYPSIMMAHNLCYTTLVRPQDVKKVPPEHISKTPHGCTFVKSSVQKGLLPEILQELLSARK
;
A
#
# COMPACT_ATOMS: atom_id res chain seq x y z
N ALA A 1 8.45 18.54 1.61
CA ALA A 1 8.89 18.89 0.25
C ALA A 1 10.03 18.00 -0.23
N ARG A 2 11.18 17.95 0.47
CA ARG A 2 12.37 17.18 0.03
C ARG A 2 12.13 15.66 -0.11
N VAL A 3 11.52 15.02 0.90
CA VAL A 3 11.23 13.57 0.87
C VAL A 3 10.26 13.20 -0.25
N THR A 4 9.16 13.95 -0.37
CA THR A 4 8.08 13.63 -1.32
C THR A 4 8.29 14.19 -2.72
N GLY A 5 9.33 14.99 -2.97
CA GLY A 5 9.64 15.54 -4.30
C GLY A 5 8.67 16.58 -4.86
N VAL A 6 7.82 17.19 -4.02
CA VAL A 6 6.84 18.20 -4.46
C VAL A 6 7.31 19.64 -4.14
N PRO A 7 6.92 20.64 -4.96
CA PRO A 7 7.14 22.05 -4.66
C PRO A 7 6.57 22.43 -3.30
N ILE A 8 7.20 23.41 -2.63
CA ILE A 8 6.77 23.83 -1.29
C ILE A 8 5.33 24.39 -1.29
N THR A 9 4.94 25.08 -2.37
CA THR A 9 3.58 25.60 -2.55
C THR A 9 2.53 24.48 -2.57
N PHE A 10 2.87 23.29 -3.09
CA PHE A 10 1.98 22.14 -3.15
C PHE A 10 1.80 21.46 -1.79
N VAL A 11 2.66 21.74 -0.82
CA VAL A 11 2.48 21.21 0.56
C VAL A 11 1.25 21.84 1.21
N LEU A 12 0.96 23.11 0.90
CA LEU A 12 -0.17 23.87 1.43
C LEU A 12 -1.39 23.81 0.49
N ALA A 13 -1.17 23.97 -0.81
CA ALA A 13 -2.25 24.14 -1.79
C ALA A 13 -2.82 22.83 -2.37
N ARG A 14 -2.19 21.67 -2.12
CA ARG A 14 -2.59 20.38 -2.72
C ARG A 14 -2.65 19.27 -1.66
N GLY A 15 -3.47 18.26 -1.94
CA GLY A 15 -3.70 17.11 -1.06
C GLY A 15 -2.58 16.06 -1.04
N GLN A 16 -2.84 14.90 -0.44
CA GLN A 16 -1.82 13.84 -0.30
C GLN A 16 -1.53 13.08 -1.61
N GLN A 17 -2.52 12.99 -2.52
CA GLN A 17 -2.38 12.23 -3.77
C GLN A 17 -1.18 12.70 -4.62
N ILE A 18 -0.96 14.01 -4.75
CA ILE A 18 0.16 14.55 -5.56
C ILE A 18 1.52 14.11 -5.02
N LYS A 19 1.64 13.95 -3.70
CA LYS A 19 2.88 13.51 -3.04
C LYS A 19 3.15 12.04 -3.32
N VAL A 20 2.12 11.20 -3.32
CA VAL A 20 2.24 9.77 -3.65
C VAL A 20 2.55 9.59 -5.13
N VAL A 21 1.84 10.30 -6.01
CA VAL A 21 2.06 10.24 -7.47
C VAL A 21 3.47 10.71 -7.83
N SER A 22 3.96 11.78 -7.21
CA SER A 22 5.34 12.28 -7.42
C SER A 22 6.38 11.21 -7.06
N GLN A 23 6.24 10.55 -5.91
CA GLN A 23 7.15 9.48 -5.49
C GLN A 23 7.05 8.26 -6.42
N LEU A 24 5.83 7.87 -6.81
CA LEU A 24 5.61 6.73 -7.71
C LEU A 24 6.23 6.97 -9.09
N LEU A 25 6.05 8.15 -9.67
CA LEU A 25 6.65 8.52 -10.96
C LEU A 25 8.18 8.51 -10.91
N ARG A 26 8.76 9.01 -9.82
CA ARG A 26 10.22 9.01 -9.64
C ARG A 26 10.78 7.58 -9.64
N ARG A 27 10.17 6.67 -8.87
CA ARG A 27 10.59 5.25 -8.83
C ARG A 27 10.26 4.49 -10.11
N ALA A 28 9.16 4.81 -10.77
CA ALA A 28 8.80 4.22 -12.06
C ALA A 28 9.84 4.56 -13.14
N ARG A 29 10.36 5.81 -13.15
CA ARG A 29 11.43 6.23 -14.06
C ARG A 29 12.71 5.40 -13.87
N GLU A 30 13.10 5.14 -12.63
CA GLU A 30 14.29 4.32 -12.31
C GLU A 30 14.16 2.88 -12.82
N LYS A 31 12.94 2.32 -12.84
CA LYS A 31 12.67 0.96 -13.30
C LYS A 31 12.18 0.88 -14.76
N ASN A 32 12.25 1.99 -15.52
CA ASN A 32 11.74 2.08 -16.90
C ASN A 32 10.27 1.65 -17.07
N LEU A 33 9.43 2.02 -16.10
CA LEU A 33 7.99 1.73 -16.10
C LEU A 33 7.18 2.98 -16.47
N LEU A 34 6.05 2.74 -17.16
CA LEU A 34 5.07 3.78 -17.48
C LEU A 34 3.84 3.64 -16.61
N LEU A 35 3.32 4.75 -16.11
CA LEU A 35 2.05 4.79 -15.40
C LEU A 35 0.91 4.93 -16.42
N PRO A 36 -0.04 3.98 -16.47
CA PRO A 36 -1.19 4.10 -17.35
C PRO A 36 -2.12 5.22 -16.87
N THR A 37 -2.69 5.98 -17.81
CA THR A 37 -3.77 6.92 -17.51
C THR A 37 -5.09 6.15 -17.56
N ILE A 38 -5.63 5.82 -16.39
CA ILE A 38 -6.90 5.11 -16.29
C ILE A 38 -8.02 6.15 -16.17
N THR A 39 -8.62 6.49 -17.31
CA THR A 39 -9.85 7.30 -17.33
C THR A 39 -11.02 6.37 -17.08
N LYS A 40 -11.73 6.51 -15.95
CA LYS A 40 -13.00 5.79 -15.73
C LYS A 40 -14.01 6.27 -16.77
N LYS A 41 -14.09 5.59 -17.92
CA LYS A 41 -15.11 5.83 -18.95
C LYS A 41 -16.40 5.15 -18.51
N GLY A 42 -17.34 5.93 -17.98
CA GLY A 42 -18.72 5.50 -17.76
C GLY A 42 -18.90 4.55 -16.58
N GLN A 43 -20.00 4.74 -15.87
CA GLN A 43 -20.33 4.10 -14.60
C GLN A 43 -19.44 4.56 -13.45
N ILE A 44 -19.96 5.58 -12.76
CA ILE A 44 -20.11 5.52 -11.31
C ILE A 44 -20.75 4.14 -11.03
N GLN A 45 -19.97 3.05 -11.07
CA GLN A 45 -20.30 1.91 -10.23
C GLN A 45 -20.29 2.54 -8.85
N ASP A 46 -21.47 2.56 -8.22
CA ASP A 46 -21.65 2.94 -6.83
C ASP A 46 -20.38 2.61 -6.09
N GLU A 47 -19.78 3.60 -5.43
CA GLU A 47 -18.61 3.39 -4.59
C GLU A 47 -19.02 2.41 -3.48
N GLN A 48 -19.03 1.12 -3.81
CA GLN A 48 -19.24 0.05 -2.88
C GLN A 48 -18.05 0.16 -1.95
N SER A 49 -18.33 0.66 -0.75
CA SER A 49 -17.36 0.70 0.33
C SER A 49 -16.78 -0.69 0.50
N TYR A 50 -15.46 -0.79 0.59
CA TYR A 50 -14.81 -2.04 0.96
C TYR A 50 -14.85 -2.20 2.48
N GLU A 51 -14.78 -3.45 2.94
CA GLU A 51 -14.73 -3.75 4.38
C GLU A 51 -13.47 -3.16 5.01
N GLY A 52 -13.65 -2.47 6.14
CA GLY A 52 -12.59 -1.75 6.85
C GLY A 52 -11.94 -2.57 7.97
N ALA A 53 -11.52 -1.87 9.03
CA ALA A 53 -10.95 -2.50 10.22
C ALA A 53 -12.03 -3.10 11.12
N ILE A 54 -11.66 -4.15 11.86
CA ILE A 54 -12.49 -4.72 12.92
C ILE A 54 -12.22 -3.95 14.23
N VAL A 55 -13.29 -3.62 14.95
CA VAL A 55 -13.23 -3.10 16.32
C VAL A 55 -13.73 -4.20 17.25
N ILE A 56 -12.92 -4.59 18.22
CA ILE A 56 -13.31 -5.58 19.22
C ILE A 56 -14.30 -4.92 20.20
N GLU A 57 -15.36 -5.62 20.55
CA GLU A 57 -16.35 -5.13 21.51
C GLU A 57 -15.70 -4.88 22.90
N PRO A 58 -15.83 -3.66 23.46
CA PRO A 58 -15.18 -3.32 24.71
C PRO A 58 -15.93 -3.93 25.90
N LYS A 59 -15.17 -4.48 26.86
CA LYS A 59 -15.70 -4.77 28.20
C LYS A 59 -15.78 -3.45 28.96
N ARG A 60 -16.99 -2.92 29.12
CA ARG A 60 -17.21 -1.63 29.78
C ARG A 60 -17.13 -1.79 31.29
N GLY A 61 -16.45 -0.86 31.96
CA GLY A 61 -16.33 -0.85 33.41
C GLY A 61 -15.26 0.12 33.88
N PHE A 62 -15.22 0.34 35.19
CA PHE A 62 -14.10 1.00 35.85
C PHE A 62 -13.07 -0.07 36.23
N TYR A 63 -11.82 0.12 35.80
CA TYR A 63 -10.73 -0.81 36.07
C TYR A 63 -9.77 -0.16 37.06
N ASN A 64 -9.63 -0.78 38.24
CA ASN A 64 -8.70 -0.33 39.29
C ASN A 64 -7.33 -1.06 39.22
N GLU A 65 -7.09 -1.80 38.14
CA GLU A 65 -5.87 -2.56 37.90
C GLU A 65 -5.18 -2.04 36.63
N PRO A 66 -3.83 -2.10 36.53
CA PRO A 66 -3.12 -1.67 35.33
C PRO A 66 -3.51 -2.50 34.09
N ILE A 67 -3.84 -1.82 32.99
CA ILE A 67 -4.14 -2.45 31.69
C ILE A 67 -2.98 -2.20 30.73
N ALA A 68 -2.32 -3.26 30.29
CA ALA A 68 -1.29 -3.18 29.26
C ALA A 68 -1.93 -2.93 27.88
N THR A 69 -1.42 -1.93 27.17
CA THR A 69 -1.82 -1.62 25.79
C THR A 69 -0.69 -2.05 24.86
N LEU A 70 -1.02 -2.88 23.85
CA LEU A 70 -0.07 -3.34 22.84
C LEU A 70 -0.59 -2.94 21.46
N ASP A 71 0.27 -2.32 20.66
CA ASP A 71 -0.04 -1.86 19.31
C ASP A 71 1.02 -2.27 18.29
N PHE A 72 0.64 -2.28 17.02
CA PHE A 72 1.58 -2.47 15.91
C PHE A 72 2.03 -1.13 15.35
N ALA A 73 3.32 -0.84 15.47
CA ALA A 73 3.91 0.35 14.85
C ALA A 73 3.81 0.27 13.32
N SER A 74 3.07 1.21 12.71
CA SER A 74 2.92 1.31 11.24
C SER A 74 2.34 0.04 10.60
N LEU A 75 1.21 -0.44 11.14
CA LEU A 75 0.55 -1.69 10.72
C LEU A 75 0.41 -1.85 9.19
N TYR A 76 -0.31 -0.95 8.51
CA TYR A 76 -0.57 -1.10 7.06
C TYR A 76 0.68 -1.02 6.19
N PRO A 77 1.61 -0.06 6.39
CA PRO A 77 2.90 -0.08 5.69
C PRO A 77 3.67 -1.39 5.89
N SER A 78 3.66 -1.93 7.11
CA SER A 78 4.35 -3.19 7.43
C SER A 78 3.72 -4.38 6.68
N ILE A 79 2.39 -4.46 6.61
CA ILE A 79 1.69 -5.49 5.81
C ILE A 79 2.07 -5.38 4.33
N MET A 80 2.03 -4.16 3.76
CA MET A 80 2.35 -3.95 2.36
C MET A 80 3.78 -4.36 2.01
N MET A 81 4.76 -4.04 2.87
CA MET A 81 6.15 -4.43 2.67
C MET A 81 6.37 -5.94 2.86
N ALA A 82 5.81 -6.53 3.92
CA ALA A 82 5.99 -7.94 4.24
C ALA A 82 5.43 -8.87 3.15
N HIS A 83 4.28 -8.50 2.56
CA HIS A 83 3.62 -9.29 1.51
C HIS A 83 3.87 -8.77 0.08
N ASN A 84 4.82 -7.84 -0.09
CA ASN A 84 5.20 -7.27 -1.39
C ASN A 84 4.00 -6.74 -2.21
N LEU A 85 3.07 -6.05 -1.54
CA LEU A 85 1.84 -5.56 -2.15
C LEU A 85 2.12 -4.31 -2.99
N CYS A 86 2.00 -4.43 -4.31
CA CYS A 86 2.24 -3.33 -5.25
C CYS A 86 1.47 -3.54 -6.55
N TYR A 87 1.19 -2.43 -7.26
CA TYR A 87 0.67 -2.46 -8.63
C TYR A 87 1.51 -3.33 -9.57
N THR A 88 2.84 -3.30 -9.40
CA THR A 88 3.77 -4.03 -10.28
C THR A 88 3.90 -5.52 -9.93
N THR A 89 3.37 -5.96 -8.79
CA THR A 89 3.49 -7.34 -8.30
C THR A 89 2.14 -8.05 -8.28
N LEU A 90 1.04 -7.33 -8.55
CA LEU A 90 -0.29 -7.91 -8.68
C LEU A 90 -0.39 -8.78 -9.93
N VAL A 91 -0.79 -10.05 -9.75
CA VAL A 91 -0.99 -11.00 -10.84
C VAL A 91 -2.47 -11.07 -11.19
N ARG A 92 -2.79 -10.87 -12.47
CA ARG A 92 -4.17 -11.04 -12.95
C ARG A 92 -4.61 -12.49 -12.82
N PRO A 93 -5.86 -12.80 -12.48
CA PRO A 93 -6.34 -14.17 -12.28
C PRO A 93 -6.02 -15.13 -13.45
N GLN A 94 -6.14 -14.64 -14.69
CA GLN A 94 -5.82 -15.38 -15.91
C GLN A 94 -4.33 -15.75 -16.08
N ASP A 95 -3.43 -14.98 -15.46
CA ASP A 95 -1.99 -15.14 -15.58
C ASP A 95 -1.38 -15.92 -14.39
N VAL A 96 -2.17 -16.23 -13.35
CA VAL A 96 -1.69 -16.97 -12.17
C VAL A 96 -1.12 -18.34 -12.55
N LYS A 97 -1.73 -19.04 -13.52
CA LYS A 97 -1.25 -20.34 -13.99
C LYS A 97 0.09 -20.28 -14.74
N LYS A 98 0.50 -19.09 -15.20
CA LYS A 98 1.76 -18.88 -15.93
C LYS A 98 2.95 -18.64 -15.01
N VAL A 99 2.69 -18.33 -13.73
CA VAL A 99 3.74 -18.05 -12.74
C VAL A 99 3.91 -19.29 -11.86
N PRO A 100 5.16 -19.73 -11.59
CA PRO A 100 5.40 -20.85 -10.71
C PRO A 100 4.80 -20.63 -9.30
N PRO A 101 4.15 -21.64 -8.69
CA PRO A 101 3.50 -21.51 -7.38
C PRO A 101 4.43 -21.04 -6.25
N GLU A 102 5.71 -21.37 -6.32
CA GLU A 102 6.73 -20.98 -5.35
C GLU A 102 6.98 -19.47 -5.32
N HIS A 103 6.67 -18.77 -6.41
CA HIS A 103 6.93 -17.34 -6.60
C HIS A 103 5.73 -16.46 -6.29
N ILE A 104 4.58 -17.04 -5.95
CA ILE A 104 3.35 -16.29 -5.69
C ILE A 104 2.91 -16.43 -4.23
N SER A 105 2.13 -15.45 -3.79
CA SER A 105 1.44 -15.43 -2.50
C SER A 105 -0.01 -15.01 -2.73
N LYS A 106 -0.94 -15.61 -1.98
CA LYS A 106 -2.36 -15.23 -2.01
C LYS A 106 -2.74 -14.50 -0.72
N THR A 107 -3.48 -13.41 -0.88
CA THR A 107 -4.08 -12.68 0.23
C THR A 107 -5.37 -13.37 0.71
N PRO A 108 -5.84 -13.09 1.93
CA PRO A 108 -7.13 -13.59 2.41
C PRO A 108 -8.33 -13.20 1.52
N HIS A 109 -8.22 -12.07 0.80
CA HIS A 109 -9.22 -11.60 -0.16
C HIS A 109 -9.13 -12.29 -1.53
N GLY A 110 -8.24 -13.27 -1.71
CA GLY A 110 -8.09 -14.03 -2.95
C GLY A 110 -7.20 -13.39 -4.03
N CYS A 111 -6.70 -12.16 -3.82
CA CYS A 111 -5.75 -11.53 -4.74
C CYS A 111 -4.39 -12.22 -4.68
N THR A 112 -3.73 -12.36 -5.84
CA THR A 112 -2.42 -13.02 -5.98
C THR A 112 -1.32 -12.00 -6.26
N PHE A 113 -0.22 -12.07 -5.52
CA PHE A 113 0.95 -11.20 -5.68
C PHE A 113 2.23 -12.01 -5.83
N VAL A 114 3.16 -11.51 -6.63
CA VAL A 114 4.52 -12.06 -6.78
C VAL A 114 5.34 -11.77 -5.52
N LYS A 115 6.12 -12.75 -5.04
CA LYS A 115 7.03 -12.61 -3.90
C LYS A 115 8.20 -11.68 -4.22
N SER A 116 8.75 -11.07 -3.17
CA SER A 116 9.90 -10.15 -3.28
C SER A 116 11.17 -10.82 -3.83
N SER A 117 11.27 -12.15 -3.77
CA SER A 117 12.40 -12.92 -4.32
C SER A 117 12.49 -12.86 -5.85
N VAL A 118 11.38 -12.64 -6.55
CA VAL A 118 11.37 -12.49 -8.01
C VAL A 118 11.46 -11.02 -8.39
N GLN A 119 10.60 -10.19 -7.79
CA GLN A 119 10.57 -8.77 -8.08
C GLN A 119 10.11 -7.98 -6.86
N LYS A 120 10.92 -7.01 -6.44
CA LYS A 120 10.54 -6.06 -5.40
C LYS A 120 9.61 -4.98 -5.97
N GLY A 121 8.44 -4.82 -5.34
CA GLY A 121 7.45 -3.82 -5.73
C GLY A 121 7.90 -2.39 -5.46
N LEU A 122 7.34 -1.43 -6.21
CA LEU A 122 7.62 0.00 -6.04
C LEU A 122 7.13 0.55 -4.70
N LEU A 123 5.91 0.18 -4.29
CA LEU A 123 5.30 0.69 -3.06
C LEU A 123 6.07 0.27 -1.80
N PRO A 124 6.48 -1.01 -1.64
CA PRO A 124 7.35 -1.41 -0.55
C PRO A 124 8.63 -0.57 -0.41
N GLU A 125 9.27 -0.20 -1.54
CA GLU A 125 10.48 0.62 -1.51
C GLU A 125 10.20 2.07 -1.08
N ILE A 126 9.11 2.67 -1.58
CA ILE A 126 8.70 4.02 -1.19
C ILE A 126 8.36 4.05 0.31
N LEU A 127 7.61 3.06 0.79
CA LEU A 127 7.25 2.94 2.21
C LEU A 127 8.48 2.76 3.10
N GLN A 128 9.48 2.02 2.64
CA GLN A 128 10.73 1.83 3.37
C GLN A 128 11.49 3.15 3.55
N GLU A 129 11.54 4.00 2.52
CA GLU A 129 12.11 5.36 2.62
C GLU A 129 11.31 6.29 3.51
N LEU A 130 9.98 6.23 3.44
CA LEU A 130 9.12 7.05 4.30
C LEU A 130 9.25 6.64 5.77
N LEU A 131 9.41 5.35 6.05
CA LEU A 131 9.64 4.84 7.41
C LEU A 131 11.04 5.18 7.91
N SER A 132 12.06 5.13 7.06
CA SER A 132 13.42 5.53 7.47
C SER A 132 13.50 7.03 7.76
N ALA A 133 12.77 7.87 7.01
CA ALA A 133 12.70 9.30 7.26
C ALA A 133 11.84 9.68 8.48
N ARG A 134 10.98 8.77 8.97
CA ARG A 134 10.16 8.96 10.17
C ARG A 134 10.92 8.62 11.45
N LYS A 135 11.83 7.63 11.39
CA LYS A 135 12.69 7.26 12.52
C LYS A 135 13.73 8.34 12.78
#